data_AF-A0A8J6MKZ5-F1
#
_entry.id   AF-A0A8J6MKZ5-F1
#
_cell.length_a   1.000
_cell.length_b   1.000
_cell.length_c   1.000
_cell.angle_alpha   90.00
_cell.angle_beta   90.00
_cell.angle_gamma   90.00
#
_symmetry.space_group_name_H-M   'P 1'
#
loop_
_entity.id
_entity.type
_entity.pdbx_description
1 polymer ?
#
loop_
_entity_poly.entity_id
_entity_poly.type
_entity_poly.pdbx_seq_one_letter_code
_entity_poly.pdbx_strand_id
1 'polypeptide(L)'
;MELSEINSQIKPNLKVLAKGTKVGSVDHVDGDYLKLNRKDADDRLHHWIPLSWIERIDENNVFLSHDANEYKHSRRNSKPLM
;
A
#
# COMPACT_ATOMS: atom_id res chain seq x y z
N MET A 1 -9.28 -8.28 -7.18
CA MET A 1 -8.53 -8.23 -8.45
C MET A 1 -7.48 -9.32 -8.42
N GLU A 2 -7.10 -9.87 -9.57
CA GLU A 2 -6.02 -10.87 -9.64
C GLU A 2 -4.65 -10.23 -9.30
N LEU A 3 -3.76 -10.99 -8.66
CA LEU A 3 -2.43 -10.50 -8.23
C LEU A 3 -1.57 -10.02 -9.42
N SER A 4 -1.64 -10.73 -10.55
CA SER A 4 -0.92 -10.37 -11.77
C SER A 4 -1.38 -9.02 -12.34
N GLU A 5 -2.68 -8.75 -12.28
CA GLU A 5 -3.29 -7.48 -12.72
C GLU A 5 -2.78 -6.33 -11.84
N ILE A 6 -2.81 -6.52 -10.51
CA ILE A 6 -2.32 -5.55 -9.52
C ILE A 6 -0.86 -5.16 -9.82
N ASN A 7 0.01 -6.15 -9.99
CA ASN A 7 1.44 -5.91 -10.18
C ASN A 7 1.75 -5.13 -11.46
N SER A 8 0.95 -5.31 -12.51
CA SER A 8 1.15 -4.56 -13.76
C SER A 8 0.75 -3.08 -13.67
N GLN A 9 -0.13 -2.74 -12.74
CA GLN A 9 -0.70 -1.39 -12.61
C GLN A 9 -0.04 -0.54 -11.53
N ILE A 10 0.61 -1.15 -10.54
CA ILE A 10 1.29 -0.42 -9.47
C ILE A 10 2.56 0.25 -9.99
N LYS A 11 2.64 1.56 -9.79
CA LYS A 11 3.80 2.39 -10.12
C LYS A 11 4.31 3.12 -8.87
N PRO A 12 5.61 3.41 -8.79
CA PRO A 12 6.14 4.27 -7.72
C PRO A 12 5.41 5.61 -7.66
N ASN A 13 5.29 6.16 -6.45
CA ASN A 13 4.66 7.45 -6.12
C ASN A 13 3.14 7.53 -6.27
N LEU A 14 2.42 6.47 -6.69
CA LEU A 14 0.96 6.44 -6.61
C LEU A 14 0.52 6.65 -5.15
N LYS A 15 -0.52 7.45 -4.93
CA LYS A 15 -1.03 7.72 -3.58
C LYS A 15 -1.80 6.51 -3.08
N VAL A 16 -1.56 6.11 -1.84
CA VAL A 16 -2.32 5.01 -1.22
C VAL A 16 -3.42 5.62 -0.36
N LEU A 17 -4.67 5.30 -0.68
CA LEU A 17 -5.88 5.85 -0.06
C LEU A 17 -6.65 4.75 0.68
N ALA A 18 -6.79 4.90 1.99
CA ALA A 18 -7.62 4.06 2.84
C ALA A 18 -9.00 4.72 3.02
N LYS A 19 -10.01 4.23 2.28
CA LYS A 19 -11.38 4.82 2.20
C LYS A 19 -11.39 6.36 2.12
N GLY A 20 -10.57 6.91 1.22
CA GLY A 20 -10.48 8.36 0.95
C GLY A 20 -9.43 9.11 1.78
N THR A 21 -8.83 8.48 2.80
CA THR A 21 -7.73 9.08 3.58
C THR A 21 -6.38 8.66 3.02
N LYS A 22 -5.49 9.62 2.71
CA LYS A 22 -4.12 9.30 2.28
C LYS A 22 -3.33 8.70 3.45
N VAL A 23 -2.80 7.49 3.26
CA VAL A 23 -1.98 6.77 4.25
C VAL A 23 -0.52 6.63 3.83
N GLY A 24 -0.18 6.99 2.60
CA GLY A 24 1.19 7.07 2.09
C GLY A 24 1.24 7.13 0.57
N SER A 25 2.38 6.77 0.01
CA SER A 25 2.54 6.52 -1.43
C SER A 25 3.34 5.24 -1.68
N VAL A 26 3.20 4.68 -2.88
CA VAL A 26 3.90 3.47 -3.30
C VAL A 26 5.41 3.73 -3.39
N ASP A 27 6.20 2.91 -2.70
CA ASP A 27 7.63 2.74 -2.96
C ASP A 27 7.81 1.71 -4.08
N HIS A 28 7.46 0.46 -3.81
CA HIS A 28 7.46 -0.64 -4.79
C HIS A 28 6.62 -1.84 -4.32
N VAL A 29 6.39 -2.80 -5.22
CA VAL A 29 5.85 -4.12 -4.88
C VAL A 29 7.00 -5.03 -4.43
N ASP A 30 6.83 -5.70 -3.30
CA ASP A 30 7.80 -6.63 -2.70
C ASP A 30 7.12 -7.98 -2.41
N GLY A 31 7.15 -8.90 -3.38
CA GLY A 31 6.40 -10.15 -3.33
C GLY A 31 4.88 -9.90 -3.31
N ASP A 32 4.18 -10.45 -2.32
CA ASP A 32 2.73 -10.28 -2.12
C ASP A 32 2.37 -9.03 -1.31
N TYR A 33 3.32 -8.11 -1.12
CA TYR A 33 3.15 -6.92 -0.32
C TYR A 33 3.46 -5.65 -1.11
N LEU A 34 2.69 -4.60 -0.82
CA LEU A 34 2.98 -3.24 -1.23
C LEU A 34 3.84 -2.57 -0.17
N LYS A 35 5.04 -2.14 -0.55
CA LYS A 35 5.89 -1.31 0.29
C LYS A 35 5.54 0.16 0.09
N LEU A 36 5.35 0.87 1.20
CA LEU A 36 5.06 2.30 1.20
C LEU A 36 6.33 3.15 1.43
N ASN A 37 6.31 4.34 0.86
CA ASN A 37 7.40 5.31 0.95
C ASN A 37 7.60 5.80 2.38
N ARG A 38 8.80 5.55 2.91
CA ARG A 38 9.23 6.02 4.24
C ARG A 38 9.09 7.53 4.44
N LYS A 39 9.21 8.32 3.36
CA LYS A 39 9.13 9.79 3.41
C LYS A 39 7.72 10.31 3.70
N ASP A 40 6.69 9.54 3.37
CA ASP A 40 5.30 9.88 3.70
C ASP A 40 4.88 9.41 5.11
N ALA A 41 5.76 8.68 5.81
CA ALA A 41 5.46 8.10 7.11
C ALA A 41 5.98 9.00 8.26
N ASP A 42 5.09 9.37 9.19
CA ASP A 42 5.44 10.18 10.37
C ASP A 42 6.49 9.51 11.27
N ASP A 43 6.47 8.18 11.34
CA ASP A 43 7.40 7.37 12.14
C ASP A 43 8.74 7.10 11.43
N ARG A 44 8.93 7.60 10.20
CA ARG A 44 10.12 7.38 9.36
C ARG A 44 10.44 5.89 9.16
N LEU A 45 9.45 5.00 9.22
CA LEU A 45 9.58 3.58 8.88
C LEU A 45 8.97 3.30 7.50
N HIS A 46 9.41 2.21 6.88
CA HIS A 46 8.65 1.64 5.76
C HIS A 46 7.49 0.83 6.34
N HIS A 47 6.34 0.93 5.68
CA HIS A 47 5.19 0.09 6.00
C HIS A 47 4.89 -0.85 4.84
N TRP A 48 4.45 -2.05 5.16
CA TRP A 48 4.00 -3.04 4.20
C TRP A 48 2.53 -3.36 4.45
N ILE A 49 1.77 -3.49 3.36
CA ILE A 49 0.41 -4.01 3.36
C ILE A 49 0.27 -5.12 2.34
N PRO A 50 -0.57 -6.14 2.58
CA PRO A 50 -0.83 -7.18 1.58
C PRO A 50 -1.44 -6.58 0.30
N LEU A 51 -1.06 -7.10 -0.87
CA LEU A 51 -1.71 -6.73 -2.13
C LEU A 51 -3.21 -7.06 -2.14
N SER A 52 -3.64 -8.04 -1.35
CA SER A 52 -5.05 -8.40 -1.18
C SER A 52 -5.91 -7.30 -0.55
N TRP A 53 -5.30 -6.28 0.05
CA TRP A 53 -6.03 -5.09 0.54
C TRP A 53 -6.38 -4.11 -0.58
N ILE A 54 -5.82 -4.28 -1.78
CA ILE A 54 -6.05 -3.36 -2.88
C ILE A 54 -7.42 -3.67 -3.50
N GLU A 55 -8.33 -2.72 -3.37
CA GLU A 55 -9.68 -2.80 -3.91
C GLU A 55 -9.70 -2.39 -5.39
N ARG A 56 -9.02 -1.29 -5.73
CA ARG A 56 -8.87 -0.78 -7.10
C ARG A 56 -7.62 0.08 -7.25
N ILE A 57 -7.19 0.28 -8.50
CA ILE A 57 -6.09 1.18 -8.87
C ILE A 57 -6.62 2.11 -9.97
N ASP A 58 -6.24 3.39 -9.91
CA ASP A 58 -6.43 4.34 -11.01
C ASP A 58 -5.08 4.96 -11.43
N GLU A 59 -5.10 5.94 -12.33
CA GLU A 59 -3.90 6.59 -12.88
C GLU A 59 -2.98 7.20 -11.81
N ASN A 60 -3.51 7.61 -10.66
CA ASN A 60 -2.80 8.37 -9.63
C ASN A 60 -2.83 7.71 -8.24
N ASN A 61 -3.72 6.74 -8.02
CA ASN A 61 -4.05 6.25 -6.69
C ASN A 61 -4.24 4.72 -6.64
N VAL A 62 -3.83 4.16 -5.51
CA VAL A 62 -4.18 2.81 -5.04
C VAL A 62 -5.23 2.97 -3.95
N PHE A 63 -6.36 2.30 -4.08
CA PHE A 63 -7.44 2.36 -3.09
C PHE A 63 -7.49 1.06 -2.30
N LEU A 64 -7.49 1.20 -0.98
CA LEU A 64 -7.56 0.07 -0.06
C LEU A 64 -9.00 -0.26 0.30
N SER A 65 -9.25 -1.54 0.52
CA SER A 65 -10.50 -2.06 1.06
C SER A 65 -10.68 -1.72 2.55
N HIS A 66 -9.61 -1.35 3.24
CA HIS A 66 -9.56 -1.02 4.66
C HIS A 66 -9.56 0.49 4.89
N ASP A 67 -10.09 0.93 6.02
CA ASP A 67 -10.04 2.32 6.45
C ASP A 67 -8.67 2.69 7.09
N ALA A 68 -8.48 3.98 7.41
CA ALA A 68 -7.22 4.47 7.94
C ALA A 68 -6.87 3.91 9.33
N ASN A 69 -7.87 3.56 10.14
CA ASN A 69 -7.65 2.95 11.46
C ASN A 69 -7.22 1.50 11.29
N GLU A 70 -7.92 0.72 10.48
CA GLU A 70 -7.55 -0.67 10.18
C GLU A 70 -6.14 -0.75 9.58
N TYR A 71 -5.82 0.16 8.64
CA TYR A 71 -4.48 0.30 8.09
C TYR A 71 -3.42 0.51 9.17
N LYS A 72 -3.62 1.48 10.09
CA LYS A 72 -2.64 1.78 11.15
C LYS A 72 -2.38 0.60 12.07
N HIS A 73 -3.41 -0.17 12.41
CA HIS A 73 -3.28 -1.30 13.33
C HIS A 73 -2.70 -2.54 12.66
N SER A 74 -2.98 -2.76 11.38
CA SER A 74 -2.69 -4.02 10.70
C SER A 74 -1.52 -3.94 9.70
N ARG A 75 -1.03 -2.73 9.38
CA ARG A 75 0.20 -2.56 8.58
C ARG A 75 1.40 -3.18 9.30
N ARG A 76 2.37 -3.61 8.51
CA ARG A 76 3.64 -4.16 9.03
C ARG A 76 4.73 -3.10 9.00
N ASN A 77 5.50 -2.99 10.08
CA ASN A 77 6.60 -2.02 10.20
C ASN A 77 7.95 -2.56 9.68
N SER A 78 7.98 -3.80 9.22
CA SER A 78 9.14 -4.46 8.62
C SER A 78 8.71 -5.34 7.46
N LYS A 79 9.67 -5.65 6.58
CA LYS A 79 9.47 -6.58 5.47
C LYS A 79 8.95 -7.92 6.01
N PRO A 80 7.81 -8.43 5.53
CA PRO A 80 7.32 -9.74 5.92
C PRO A 80 8.31 -10.82 5.45
N LEU A 81 8.64 -11.75 6.34
CA LEU A 81 9.37 -12.96 5.96
C LEU A 81 8.37 -13.85 5.21
N MET A 82 8.72 -14.25 3.98
CA MET A 82 7.98 -15.25 3.21
C MET A 82 7.99 -16.60 3.94
#